data_AF-F9VN86-F1
#
_entry.id   AF-F9VN86-F1
#
_cell.length_a   1.000
_cell.length_b   1.000
_cell.length_c   1.000
_cell.angle_alpha   90.00
_cell.angle_beta   90.00
_cell.angle_gamma   90.00
#
_symmetry.space_group_name_H-M   'P 1'
#
loop_
_entity.id
_entity.type
_entity.pdbx_description
1 polymer ?
#
loop_
_entity_poly.entity_id
_entity_poly.type
_entity_poly.pdbx_seq_one_letter_code
_entity_poly.pdbx_strand_id
1 'polypeptide(L)'
;MSETIRVSKEVKRELLKIMGELQIERGEKVDFNDVIEYLLSLYRRKNPEILRRMVGLVPNISYEDLRKERKKELEYEKEKYGI
;
A
#
# COMPACT_ATOMS: atom_id res chain seq x y z
N MET A 1 -4.04 6.70 -24.61
CA MET A 1 -5.43 7.20 -24.46
C MET A 1 -5.57 7.64 -23.01
N SER A 2 -6.19 8.79 -22.74
CA SER A 2 -6.30 9.33 -21.37
C SER A 2 -7.75 9.28 -20.91
N GLU A 3 -7.96 8.82 -19.68
CA GLU A 3 -9.27 8.75 -19.04
C GLU A 3 -9.34 9.71 -17.85
N THR A 4 -10.54 10.18 -17.52
CA THR A 4 -10.74 11.08 -16.37
C THR A 4 -11.24 10.32 -15.15
N ILE A 5 -10.49 10.37 -14.05
CA ILE A 5 -10.89 9.79 -12.76
C ILE A 5 -11.21 10.92 -11.79
N ARG A 6 -12.43 10.94 -11.26
CA ARG A 6 -12.85 11.91 -10.24
C ARG A 6 -12.57 11.35 -8.84
N VAL A 7 -11.83 12.11 -8.05
CA VAL A 7 -11.46 11.77 -6.67
C VAL A 7 -11.80 12.92 -5.72
N SER A 8 -11.86 12.64 -4.41
CA SER A 8 -12.03 13.70 -3.40
C SER A 8 -10.76 14.55 -3.26
N LYS A 9 -10.87 15.70 -2.59
CA LYS A 9 -9.71 16.58 -2.33
C LYS A 9 -8.68 15.90 -1.43
N GLU A 10 -9.15 15.11 -0.48
CA GLU A 10 -8.35 14.36 0.48
C GLU A 10 -7.54 13.28 -0.25
N VAL A 11 -8.20 12.49 -1.10
CA VAL A 11 -7.52 11.48 -1.94
C VAL A 11 -6.46 12.12 -2.82
N LYS A 12 -6.76 13.26 -3.45
CA LYS A 12 -5.78 14.00 -4.27
C LYS A 12 -4.56 14.45 -3.45
N ARG A 13 -4.74 14.88 -2.19
CA ARG A 13 -3.62 15.23 -1.30
C ARG A 13 -2.74 14.04 -0.98
N GLU A 14 -3.33 12.89 -0.68
CA GLU A 14 -2.56 11.68 -0.39
C GLU A 14 -1.78 11.21 -1.63
N LEU A 15 -2.40 11.23 -2.81
CA LEU A 15 -1.71 10.92 -4.06
C LEU A 15 -0.53 11.88 -4.33
N LEU A 16 -0.65 13.17 -3.98
CA LEU A 16 0.44 14.14 -4.10
C LEU A 16 1.61 13.84 -3.16
N LYS A 17 1.34 13.39 -1.92
CA LYS A 17 2.40 12.98 -0.99
C LYS A 17 3.19 11.79 -1.55
N ILE A 18 2.47 10.75 -1.98
CA ILE A 18 3.07 9.56 -2.58
C ILE A 18 3.87 9.91 -3.83
N MET A 19 3.37 10.84 -4.67
CA MET A 19 4.10 11.34 -5.83
C MET A 19 5.44 11.97 -5.45
N GLY A 20 5.47 12.79 -4.41
CA GLY A 20 6.70 13.43 -3.92
C GLY A 20 7.73 12.41 -3.44
N GLU A 21 7.29 11.43 -2.65
CA GLU A 21 8.15 10.33 -2.19
C GLU A 21 8.72 9.53 -3.37
N LEU A 22 7.86 9.16 -4.32
CA LEU A 22 8.25 8.36 -5.49
C LEU A 22 9.21 9.13 -6.41
N GLN A 23 9.02 10.44 -6.54
CA GLN A 23 9.91 11.32 -7.31
C GLN A 23 11.29 11.44 -6.66
N ILE A 24 11.36 11.52 -5.32
CA ILE A 24 12.63 11.51 -4.59
C ILE A 24 13.35 10.16 -4.77
N GLU A 25 12.62 9.06 -4.63
CA GLU A 25 13.19 7.70 -4.73
C GLU A 25 13.74 7.40 -6.12
N ARG A 26 13.02 7.78 -7.18
CA ARG A 26 13.41 7.48 -8.57
C ARG A 26 14.37 8.50 -9.18
N GLY A 27 14.43 9.71 -8.61
CA GLY A 27 15.23 10.81 -9.17
C GLY A 27 14.72 11.33 -10.52
N GLU A 28 13.46 11.03 -10.87
CA GLU A 28 12.82 11.44 -12.11
C GLU A 28 11.45 12.06 -11.85
N LYS A 29 10.91 12.79 -12.83
CA LYS A 29 9.58 13.39 -12.72
C LYS A 29 8.52 12.29 -12.68
N VAL A 30 7.64 12.36 -11.68
CA VAL A 30 6.53 11.42 -11.50
C VAL A 30 5.21 12.16 -11.66
N ASP A 31 4.23 11.54 -12.31
CA ASP A 31 2.87 12.06 -12.43
C ASP A 31 1.82 11.20 -11.70
N PHE A 32 0.54 11.59 -11.77
CA PHE A 32 -0.53 10.84 -11.09
C PHE A 32 -0.76 9.45 -11.69
N ASN A 33 -0.50 9.25 -12.98
CA ASN A 33 -0.64 7.94 -13.59
C ASN A 33 0.43 6.99 -13.05
N ASP A 34 1.68 7.44 -12.93
CA ASP A 34 2.77 6.67 -12.32
C ASP A 34 2.45 6.23 -10.88
N VAL A 35 1.88 7.16 -10.09
CA VAL A 35 1.44 6.88 -8.71
C VAL A 35 0.33 5.82 -8.70
N ILE A 36 -0.66 5.94 -9.58
CA ILE A 36 -1.76 4.98 -9.67
C ILE A 36 -1.22 3.59 -10.08
N GLU A 37 -0.32 3.52 -11.05
CA GLU A 37 0.31 2.26 -11.46
C GLU A 37 1.12 1.62 -10.34
N TYR A 38 1.87 2.41 -9.58
CA TYR A 38 2.58 1.96 -8.39
C TYR A 38 1.61 1.36 -7.36
N LEU A 39 0.52 2.06 -7.01
CA LEU A 39 -0.49 1.58 -6.07
C LEU A 39 -1.18 0.30 -6.56
N LEU A 40 -1.50 0.22 -7.86
CA LEU A 40 -2.06 -0.99 -8.46
C LEU A 40 -1.06 -2.14 -8.42
N SER A 41 0.24 -1.88 -8.56
CA SER A 41 1.29 -2.90 -8.42
C SER A 41 1.32 -3.46 -6.99
N LEU A 42 1.19 -2.61 -5.98
CA LEU A 42 1.11 -3.02 -4.57
C LEU A 42 -0.16 -3.84 -4.32
N TYR A 43 -1.29 -3.41 -4.87
CA TYR A 43 -2.56 -4.15 -4.77
C TYR A 43 -2.44 -5.54 -5.41
N ARG A 44 -1.87 -5.64 -6.62
CA ARG A 44 -1.64 -6.93 -7.30
C ARG A 44 -0.65 -7.83 -6.54
N ARG A 45 0.39 -7.25 -5.92
CA ARG A 45 1.37 -7.97 -5.10
C ARG A 45 0.79 -8.45 -3.78
N LYS A 46 -0.16 -7.71 -3.19
CA LYS A 46 -0.99 -8.17 -2.08
C LYS A 46 -2.01 -9.20 -2.57
N ASN A 47 -1.56 -10.30 -3.17
CA ASN A 47 -2.41 -11.44 -3.47
C ASN A 47 -2.61 -12.25 -2.18
N PRO A 48 -3.79 -12.19 -1.54
CA PRO A 48 -4.03 -12.88 -0.28
C PRO A 48 -3.83 -14.39 -0.44
N GLU A 49 -4.08 -14.92 -1.63
CA GLU A 49 -3.86 -16.33 -1.94
C GLU A 49 -2.38 -16.71 -2.01
N ILE A 50 -1.49 -15.80 -2.42
CA ILE A 50 -0.03 -16.04 -2.37
C ILE A 50 0.43 -16.04 -0.92
N LEU A 51 0.01 -15.04 -0.14
CA LEU A 51 0.33 -14.98 1.28
C LEU A 51 -0.22 -16.21 2.02
N ARG A 52 -1.46 -16.61 1.75
CA ARG A 52 -2.09 -17.82 2.31
C ARG A 52 -1.35 -19.10 1.92
N ARG A 53 -0.91 -19.24 0.67
CA ARG A 53 -0.07 -20.36 0.23
C ARG A 53 1.28 -20.37 0.94
N MET A 54 1.95 -19.22 1.09
CA MET A 54 3.22 -19.12 1.81
C MET A 54 3.07 -19.46 3.30
N VAL A 55 2.00 -18.99 3.93
CA VAL A 55 1.69 -19.31 5.33
C VAL A 55 1.42 -20.80 5.53
N GLY A 56 0.74 -21.44 4.57
CA GLY A 56 0.54 -22.90 4.58
C GLY A 56 1.84 -23.73 4.45
N LEU A 57 2.97 -23.13 4.04
CA LEU A 57 4.27 -23.80 3.99
C LEU A 57 5.01 -23.77 5.33
N VAL A 58 4.61 -22.89 6.27
CA VAL A 58 5.23 -22.79 7.59
C VAL A 58 4.33 -23.50 8.61
N PRO A 59 4.78 -24.61 9.24
CA PRO A 59 3.96 -25.32 10.20
C PRO A 59 3.55 -24.40 11.36
N ASN A 60 2.29 -24.50 11.78
CA ASN A 60 1.72 -23.80 12.95
C ASN A 60 1.57 -22.27 12.82
N ILE A 61 1.64 -21.69 11.62
CA ILE A 61 1.30 -20.28 11.41
C ILE A 61 -0.04 -20.18 10.67
N SER A 62 -1.01 -19.47 11.27
CA SER A 62 -2.30 -19.17 10.65
C SER A 62 -2.30 -17.78 10.03
N TYR A 63 -2.93 -17.67 8.86
CA TYR A 63 -3.11 -16.39 8.16
C TYR A 63 -3.83 -15.35 9.04
N GLU A 64 -4.81 -15.79 9.83
CA GLU A 64 -5.57 -14.89 10.71
C GLU A 64 -4.73 -14.34 11.86
N ASP A 65 -3.75 -15.10 12.35
CA ASP A 65 -2.88 -14.65 13.44
C ASP A 65 -1.91 -13.58 12.96
N LEU A 66 -1.31 -13.77 11.78
CA LEU A 66 -0.48 -12.75 11.13
C LEU A 66 -1.27 -11.48 10.81
N ARG A 67 -2.52 -11.61 10.37
CA ARG A 67 -3.40 -10.47 10.10
C ARG A 67 -3.72 -9.69 11.37
N LYS A 68 -3.95 -10.37 12.48
CA LYS A 68 -4.18 -9.74 13.80
C LYS A 68 -2.94 -9.03 14.30
N GLU A 69 -1.76 -9.64 14.20
CA GLU A 69 -0.50 -9.00 14.60
C GLU A 69 -0.24 -7.75 13.77
N ARG A 70 -0.42 -7.81 12.45
CA ARG A 70 -0.25 -6.63 11.60
C ARG A 70 -1.20 -5.50 11.96
N LYS A 71 -2.42 -5.82 12.37
CA LYS A 71 -3.39 -4.81 12.82
C LYS A 71 -2.94 -4.14 14.12
N LYS A 72 -2.40 -4.92 15.07
CA LYS A 72 -1.86 -4.39 16.33
C LYS A 72 -0.64 -3.50 16.10
N GLU A 73 0.26 -3.87 15.19
CA GLU A 73 1.41 -3.03 14.82
C GLU A 73 0.95 -1.67 14.27
N LEU A 74 -0.04 -1.68 13.37
CA LEU A 74 -0.58 -0.45 12.80
C LEU A 74 -1.26 0.42 13.87
N GLU A 75 -2.01 -0.17 14.80
CA GLU A 75 -2.59 0.57 15.93
C GLU A 75 -1.49 1.19 16.81
N TYR A 76 -0.43 0.45 17.12
CA TYR A 76 0.70 0.96 17.88
C TYR A 76 1.47 2.06 17.15
N GLU A 77 1.69 1.94 15.83
CA GLU A 77 2.32 2.98 15.01
C GLU A 77 1.49 4.26 15.00
N LYS A 78 0.16 4.14 14.89
CA LYS A 78 -0.75 5.30 14.97
C LYS A 78 -0.69 6.00 16.31
N GLU A 79 -0.68 5.24 17.41
CA GLU A 79 -0.57 5.80 18.77
C GLU A 79 0.79 6.45 19.03
N LYS A 80 1.86 5.84 18.53
CA LYS A 80 3.24 6.29 18.79
C LYS A 80 3.68 7.45 17.90
N TYR A 81 3.24 7.46 16.65
CA TYR A 81 3.71 8.42 15.63
C TYR A 81 2.61 9.35 15.12
N GLY A 82 1.35 9.18 15.54
CA GLY A 82 0.26 10.12 15.26
C GLY A 82 -0.15 10.24 13.79
N ILE A 83 0.05 9.17 13.00
CA ILE A 83 -0.30 9.10 11.56
C ILE A 83 -1.73 8.59 11.37
#